data_AF-A0A0J9T1T6-F1
#
_entry.id   AF-A0A0J9T1T6-F1
#
_cell.length_a   1.000
_cell.length_b   1.000
_cell.length_c   1.000
_cell.angle_alpha   90.00
_cell.angle_beta   90.00
_cell.angle_gamma   90.00
#
_symmetry.space_group_name_H-M   'P 1'
#
loop_
_entity.id
_entity.type
_entity.pdbx_description
1 polymer ?
#
loop_
_entity_poly.entity_id
_entity_poly.type
_entity_poly.pdbx_seq_one_letter_code
_entity_poly.pdbx_strand_id
1 'polypeptide(L)'
;MEDGFTLESEFVKLTRENESLKDFYLYEFYNKFNEDSNVEVHKQECQGFVQAYEYSGGDTLFDLCGKLRKNFKNFTETEKVVGKKNACEYLKFWFNDQIITYSYNYDTIYPIVDNWATIIGDSEIYNICNEEDILRGSFNDDMIRNNSNAFYVMKVIYEYLKGAKVINTTIENINEIRNDVKDSYIEDNFHEYEKIKNKCSSNSTNSLLCNIYKDCVSRYTNELSQLENKLSKHLAVHQVRERWYTDLEELKKLKEVALASSDGDNELTTSSLRAIITSICTILCLGLTLISLYKVNINFFFLYKYGYYQIKYMN
;
A
#
# COMPACT_ATOMS: atom_id res chain seq x y z
N MET A 1 9.34 37.75 -4.59
CA MET A 1 8.44 36.94 -3.74
C MET A 1 8.23 35.68 -4.53
N GLU A 2 9.19 34.76 -4.39
CA GLU A 2 9.15 33.47 -5.09
C GLU A 2 8.22 32.58 -4.27
N ASP A 3 7.00 32.36 -4.76
CA ASP A 3 6.18 31.25 -4.32
C ASP A 3 6.94 29.98 -4.70
N GLY A 4 7.71 29.46 -3.75
CA GLY A 4 8.37 28.17 -3.86
C GLY A 4 7.31 27.10 -4.02
N PHE A 5 7.15 26.57 -5.23
CA PHE A 5 6.42 25.33 -5.46
C PHE A 5 7.06 24.24 -4.59
N THR A 6 6.47 23.98 -3.43
CA THR A 6 6.84 22.85 -2.59
C THR A 6 6.21 21.62 -3.22
N LEU A 7 7.06 20.73 -3.76
CA LEU A 7 6.62 19.48 -4.33
C LEU A 7 5.95 18.64 -3.22
N GLU A 8 4.67 18.32 -3.39
CA GLU A 8 3.93 17.47 -2.45
C GLU A 8 4.52 16.06 -2.49
N SER A 9 4.80 15.46 -1.33
CA SER A 9 5.29 14.08 -1.24
C SER A 9 4.28 13.11 -1.85
N GLU A 10 4.79 12.11 -2.56
CA GLU A 10 3.98 11.02 -3.11
C GLU A 10 3.26 10.25 -2.01
N PHE A 11 3.90 9.98 -0.86
CA PHE A 11 3.22 9.35 0.27
C PHE A 11 2.14 10.24 0.89
N VAL A 12 2.36 11.56 0.99
CA VAL A 12 1.34 12.51 1.49
C VAL A 12 0.12 12.50 0.58
N LYS A 13 0.33 12.60 -0.73
CA LYS A 13 -0.74 12.49 -1.73
C LYS A 13 -1.51 11.18 -1.58
N LEU A 14 -0.81 10.06 -1.46
CA LEU A 14 -1.38 8.73 -1.29
C LEU A 14 -2.24 8.61 -0.02
N THR A 15 -1.82 9.21 1.09
CA THR A 15 -2.60 9.22 2.36
C THR A 15 -3.81 10.16 2.34
N ARG A 16 -3.82 11.18 1.47
CA ARG A 16 -5.00 12.01 1.23
C ARG A 16 -6.04 11.25 0.42
N GLU A 17 -5.60 10.48 -0.58
CA GLU A 17 -6.48 9.63 -1.40
C GLU A 17 -7.00 8.41 -0.62
N ASN A 18 -6.23 7.95 0.38
CA ASN A 18 -6.53 6.79 1.19
C ASN A 18 -6.41 7.13 2.68
N GLU A 19 -7.47 7.72 3.25
CA GLU A 19 -7.45 8.23 4.63
C GLU A 19 -7.14 7.14 5.68
N SER A 20 -7.41 5.88 5.35
CA SER A 20 -7.10 4.71 6.18
C SER A 20 -5.63 4.61 6.57
N LEU A 21 -4.73 5.14 5.73
CA LEU A 21 -3.29 5.08 5.95
C LEU A 21 -2.84 6.01 7.07
N LYS A 22 -3.66 7.01 7.41
CA LYS A 22 -3.38 7.94 8.51
C LYS A 22 -3.36 7.25 9.89
N ASP A 23 -3.94 6.06 9.99
CA ASP A 23 -3.97 5.25 11.21
C ASP A 23 -2.69 4.44 11.47
N PHE A 24 -1.73 4.43 10.54
CA PHE A 24 -0.47 3.71 10.71
C PHE A 24 0.59 4.57 11.40
N TYR A 25 1.44 3.92 12.22
CA TYR A 25 2.64 4.58 12.75
C TYR A 25 3.55 5.06 11.62
N LEU A 26 3.54 4.34 10.48
CA LEU A 26 4.18 4.79 9.25
C LEU A 26 3.81 6.24 8.89
N TYR A 27 2.53 6.62 8.99
CA TYR A 27 2.08 7.99 8.70
C TYR A 27 2.44 8.98 9.80
N GLU A 28 2.24 8.60 11.06
CA GLU A 28 2.58 9.43 12.22
C GLU A 28 4.06 9.87 12.18
N PHE A 29 4.97 8.91 12.04
CA PHE A 29 6.40 9.21 12.04
C PHE A 29 6.86 9.88 10.75
N TYR A 30 6.21 9.59 9.62
CA TYR A 30 6.48 10.30 8.38
C TYR A 30 6.26 11.82 8.54
N ASN A 31 5.13 12.22 9.15
CA ASN A 31 4.86 13.64 9.42
C ASN A 31 5.88 14.24 10.38
N LYS A 32 6.22 13.54 11.47
CA LYS A 32 7.24 13.98 12.43
C LYS A 32 8.60 14.20 11.77
N PHE A 33 8.98 13.33 10.84
CA PHE A 33 10.27 13.44 10.13
C PHE A 33 10.31 14.58 9.11
N ASN A 34 9.15 15.03 8.61
CA ASN A 34 9.04 16.17 7.71
C ASN A 34 9.10 17.54 8.39
N GLU A 35 8.99 17.62 9.72
CA GLU A 35 9.05 18.89 10.44
C GLU A 35 10.40 19.62 10.22
N ASP A 36 10.32 20.89 9.80
CA ASP A 36 11.48 21.74 9.46
C ASP A 36 12.14 22.42 10.67
N SER A 37 11.63 22.19 11.88
CA SER A 37 12.18 22.81 13.08
C SER A 37 13.65 22.43 13.28
N ASN A 38 14.51 23.43 13.49
CA ASN A 38 15.93 23.28 13.80
C ASN A 38 16.79 22.61 12.69
N VAL A 39 16.34 22.60 11.43
CA VAL A 39 17.09 21.96 10.32
C VAL A 39 18.37 22.73 9.95
N GLU A 40 18.38 24.07 10.08
CA GLU A 40 19.46 24.92 9.56
C GLU A 40 20.84 24.60 10.17
N VAL A 41 20.90 24.32 11.47
CA VAL A 41 22.16 23.94 12.14
C VAL A 41 22.70 22.64 11.57
N HIS A 42 21.81 21.67 11.31
CA HIS A 42 22.19 20.38 10.74
C HIS A 42 22.58 20.48 9.26
N LYS A 43 21.96 21.39 8.50
CA LYS A 43 22.31 21.70 7.12
C LYS A 43 23.76 22.19 7.01
N GLN A 44 24.15 23.14 7.86
CA GLN A 44 25.52 23.66 7.89
C GLN A 44 26.55 22.57 8.23
N GLU A 45 26.22 21.68 9.16
CA GLU A 45 27.09 20.55 9.49
C GLU A 45 27.24 19.60 8.29
N CYS A 46 26.16 19.33 7.56
CA CYS A 46 26.20 18.50 6.35
C CYS A 46 27.10 19.08 5.25
N GLN A 47 27.16 20.40 5.09
CA GLN A 47 28.07 21.05 4.13
C GLN A 47 29.55 20.78 4.42
N GLY A 48 29.90 20.41 5.65
CA GLY A 48 31.27 20.09 6.05
C GLY A 48 31.79 18.74 5.55
N PHE A 49 30.91 17.81 5.16
CA PHE A 49 31.31 16.45 4.77
C PHE A 49 30.53 15.84 3.59
N VAL A 50 29.38 16.41 3.21
CA VAL A 50 28.65 16.04 1.99
C VAL A 50 29.11 16.95 0.85
N GLN A 51 29.53 16.36 -0.26
CA GLN A 51 29.87 17.10 -1.49
C GLN A 51 28.66 17.14 -2.41
N ALA A 52 28.19 18.35 -2.74
CA ALA A 52 27.19 18.55 -3.80
C ALA A 52 27.91 18.74 -5.14
N TYR A 53 27.47 18.05 -6.18
CA TYR A 53 27.94 18.26 -7.56
C TYR A 53 27.07 19.31 -8.25
N GLU A 54 27.59 20.02 -9.26
CA GLU A 54 26.83 21.07 -9.99
C GLU A 54 25.48 20.59 -10.56
N TYR A 55 25.31 19.28 -10.77
CA TYR A 55 24.08 18.65 -11.28
C TYR A 55 23.19 18.02 -10.19
N SER A 56 23.55 18.09 -8.90
CA SER A 56 22.93 17.32 -7.81
C SER A 56 21.81 18.07 -7.06
N GLY A 57 21.13 19.03 -7.68
CA GLY A 57 20.03 19.77 -7.03
C GLY A 57 20.46 20.75 -5.93
N GLY A 58 21.77 20.95 -5.71
CA GLY A 58 22.30 22.00 -4.82
C GLY A 58 21.71 22.01 -3.41
N ASP A 59 21.08 23.13 -3.03
CA ASP A 59 20.51 23.37 -1.69
C ASP A 59 19.58 22.27 -1.19
N THR A 60 18.86 21.58 -2.10
CA THR A 60 17.91 20.53 -1.73
C THR A 60 18.59 19.28 -1.17
N LEU A 61 19.84 19.01 -1.58
CA LEU A 61 20.66 17.92 -1.04
C LEU A 61 21.06 18.19 0.42
N PHE A 62 21.51 19.42 0.69
CA PHE A 62 21.89 19.82 2.04
C PHE A 62 20.67 19.92 2.96
N ASP A 63 19.51 20.34 2.44
CA ASP A 63 18.25 20.32 3.19
C ASP A 63 17.86 18.88 3.55
N LEU A 64 17.93 17.95 2.60
CA LEU A 64 17.65 16.54 2.85
C LEU A 64 18.63 15.94 3.89
N CYS A 65 19.92 16.22 3.77
CA CYS A 65 20.92 15.79 4.74
C CYS A 65 20.66 16.40 6.14
N GLY A 66 20.35 17.69 6.21
CA GLY A 66 20.04 18.39 7.44
C GLY A 66 18.82 17.79 8.15
N LYS A 67 17.74 17.50 7.40
CA LYS A 67 16.55 16.81 7.92
C LYS A 67 16.87 15.41 8.43
N LEU A 68 17.62 14.62 7.65
CA LEU A 68 18.03 13.27 8.03
C LEU A 68 18.83 13.28 9.34
N ARG A 69 19.81 14.18 9.43
CA ARG A 69 20.63 14.35 10.63
C ARG A 69 19.81 14.81 11.84
N LYS A 70 18.89 15.77 11.67
CA LYS A 70 17.94 16.18 12.71
C LYS A 70 17.14 14.97 13.22
N ASN A 71 16.62 14.16 12.31
CA ASN A 71 15.82 12.99 12.64
C ASN A 71 16.63 11.93 13.39
N PHE A 72 17.92 11.74 13.07
CA PHE A 72 18.82 10.89 13.85
C PHE A 72 19.15 11.46 15.24
N LYS A 73 19.30 12.78 15.37
CA LYS A 73 19.50 13.41 16.69
C LYS A 73 18.28 13.27 17.60
N ASN A 74 17.09 13.25 17.02
CA ASN A 74 15.83 13.05 17.75
C ASN A 74 15.35 11.59 17.75
N PHE A 75 16.20 10.64 17.32
CA PHE A 75 15.83 9.23 17.15
C PHE A 75 15.32 8.59 18.44
N THR A 76 15.89 8.98 19.59
CA THR A 76 15.51 8.50 20.92
C THR A 76 14.04 8.78 21.28
N GLU A 77 13.43 9.82 20.73
CA GLU A 77 12.00 10.07 20.98
C GLU A 77 11.13 9.06 20.24
N THR A 78 11.47 8.75 18.99
CA THR A 78 10.74 7.80 18.16
C THR A 78 10.96 6.36 18.65
N GLU A 79 12.20 6.01 19.01
CA GLU A 79 12.52 4.66 19.49
C GLU A 79 11.79 4.31 20.80
N LYS A 80 11.47 5.30 21.64
CA LYS A 80 10.69 5.08 22.88
C LYS A 80 9.27 4.59 22.61
N VAL A 81 8.69 4.97 21.47
CA VAL A 81 7.30 4.63 21.12
C VAL A 81 7.25 3.28 20.40
N VAL A 82 8.14 3.06 19.42
CA VAL A 82 8.04 1.91 18.51
C VAL A 82 9.22 0.94 18.58
N GLY A 83 10.22 1.22 19.40
CA GLY A 83 11.48 0.49 19.48
C GLY A 83 12.47 0.88 18.37
N LYS A 84 13.76 0.65 18.61
CA LYS A 84 14.87 1.08 17.74
C LYS A 84 14.72 0.59 16.29
N LYS A 85 14.31 -0.67 16.12
CA LYS A 85 14.18 -1.30 14.81
C LYS A 85 13.09 -0.65 13.95
N ASN A 86 11.89 -0.46 14.51
CA ASN A 86 10.80 0.19 13.79
C ASN A 86 11.08 1.68 13.55
N ALA A 87 11.68 2.37 14.52
CA ALA A 87 12.09 3.76 14.37
C ALA A 87 13.02 3.94 13.16
N CYS A 88 14.00 3.05 13.00
CA CYS A 88 14.85 3.03 11.83
C CYS A 88 14.09 2.73 10.55
N GLU A 89 13.22 1.71 10.55
CA GLU A 89 12.44 1.33 9.36
C GLU A 89 11.54 2.48 8.87
N TYR A 90 10.95 3.28 9.78
CA TYR A 90 10.16 4.47 9.45
C TYR A 90 11.03 5.61 8.92
N LEU A 91 12.21 5.83 9.50
CA LEU A 91 13.13 6.86 9.02
C LEU A 91 13.65 6.53 7.61
N LYS A 92 14.03 5.27 7.36
CA LYS A 92 14.42 4.79 6.03
C LYS A 92 13.28 4.89 5.03
N PHE A 93 12.04 4.61 5.45
CA PHE A 93 10.86 4.82 4.62
C PHE A 93 10.70 6.28 4.20
N TRP A 94 10.74 7.20 5.16
CA TRP A 94 10.69 8.65 4.90
C TRP A 94 11.79 9.08 3.93
N PHE A 95 13.03 8.66 4.17
CA PHE A 95 14.17 9.01 3.32
C PHE A 95 14.01 8.50 1.88
N ASN A 96 13.58 7.24 1.71
CA ASN A 96 13.29 6.67 0.39
C ASN A 96 12.12 7.39 -0.32
N ASP A 97 11.09 7.82 0.41
CA ASP A 97 10.01 8.63 -0.16
C ASP A 97 10.51 10.01 -0.64
N GLN A 98 11.46 10.64 0.07
CA GLN A 98 12.10 11.87 -0.42
C GLN A 98 12.84 11.60 -1.73
N ILE A 99 13.57 10.49 -1.83
CA ILE A 99 14.29 10.10 -3.05
C ILE A 99 13.35 9.91 -4.23
N ILE A 100 12.22 9.23 -4.01
CA ILE A 100 11.18 9.00 -5.03
C ILE A 100 10.52 10.32 -5.43
N THR A 101 10.03 11.08 -4.45
CA THR A 101 9.29 12.34 -4.65
C THR A 101 10.12 13.33 -5.47
N TYR A 102 11.36 13.59 -5.06
CA TYR A 102 12.24 14.53 -5.76
C TYR A 102 12.97 13.92 -6.96
N SER A 103 12.71 12.63 -7.26
CA SER A 103 13.36 11.90 -8.36
C SER A 103 14.89 12.00 -8.33
N TYR A 104 15.48 11.94 -7.13
CA TYR A 104 16.92 12.07 -6.98
C TYR A 104 17.65 10.90 -7.65
N ASN A 105 18.65 11.23 -8.46
CA ASN A 105 19.49 10.25 -9.14
C ASN A 105 20.59 9.71 -8.21
N TYR A 106 21.37 8.74 -8.71
CA TYR A 106 22.48 8.13 -7.96
C TYR A 106 23.48 9.19 -7.47
N ASP A 107 23.95 10.06 -8.37
CA ASP A 107 24.98 11.07 -8.07
C ASP A 107 24.52 12.07 -7.00
N THR A 108 23.22 12.31 -6.91
CA THR A 108 22.64 13.19 -5.90
C THR A 108 22.58 12.53 -4.53
N ILE A 109 22.16 11.26 -4.45
CA ILE A 109 21.96 10.58 -3.16
C ILE A 109 23.23 9.93 -2.63
N TYR A 110 24.13 9.53 -3.51
CA TYR A 110 25.36 8.82 -3.15
C TYR A 110 26.17 9.56 -2.07
N PRO A 111 26.38 10.90 -2.12
CA PRO A 111 27.08 11.62 -1.07
C PRO A 111 26.47 11.50 0.34
N ILE A 112 25.14 11.39 0.44
CA ILE A 112 24.46 11.17 1.74
C ILE A 112 24.67 9.74 2.20
N VAL A 113 24.50 8.76 1.31
CA VAL A 113 24.61 7.33 1.63
C VAL A 113 26.05 6.95 2.01
N ASP A 114 27.05 7.48 1.32
CA ASP A 114 28.48 7.24 1.60
C ASP A 114 28.89 7.81 2.97
N ASN A 115 28.21 8.88 3.41
CA ASN A 115 28.43 9.52 4.70
C ASN A 115 27.41 9.11 5.78
N TRP A 116 26.65 8.03 5.58
CA TRP A 116 25.55 7.64 6.47
C TRP A 116 25.98 7.49 7.94
N ALA A 117 27.11 6.82 8.19
CA ALA A 117 27.67 6.66 9.54
C ALA A 117 28.00 8.02 10.20
N THR A 118 28.57 8.96 9.43
CA THR A 118 28.89 10.32 9.89
C THR A 118 27.64 11.13 10.20
N ILE A 119 26.60 10.99 9.37
CA ILE A 119 25.31 11.65 9.54
C ILE A 119 24.66 11.20 10.86
N ILE A 120 24.65 9.90 11.12
CA ILE A 120 24.13 9.32 12.36
C ILE A 120 24.97 9.79 13.55
N GLY A 121 26.29 9.65 13.47
CA GLY A 121 27.21 10.06 14.53
C GLY A 121 27.06 9.30 15.85
N ASP A 122 26.39 8.15 15.82
CA ASP A 122 26.16 7.24 16.94
C ASP A 122 26.31 5.79 16.43
N SER A 123 27.30 5.06 16.97
CA SER A 123 27.61 3.71 16.51
C SER A 123 26.54 2.67 16.88
N GLU A 124 25.81 2.86 17.98
CA GLU A 124 24.75 1.95 18.38
C GLU A 124 23.55 2.08 17.44
N ILE A 125 23.18 3.32 17.13
CA ILE A 125 22.12 3.61 16.13
C ILE A 125 22.56 3.11 14.76
N TYR A 126 23.81 3.33 14.34
CA TYR A 126 24.32 2.85 13.06
C TYR A 126 24.23 1.33 12.90
N ASN A 127 24.53 0.55 13.95
CA ASN A 127 24.43 -0.91 13.89
C ASN A 127 23.00 -1.41 13.67
N ILE A 128 22.00 -0.62 14.06
CA ILE A 128 20.57 -0.93 13.89
C ILE A 128 20.03 -0.31 12.60
N CYS A 129 20.55 0.86 12.25
CA CYS A 129 20.11 1.71 11.16
C CYS A 129 21.23 1.99 10.17
N ASN A 130 21.84 0.92 9.67
CA ASN A 130 22.81 0.99 8.57
C ASN A 130 22.14 1.52 7.29
N GLU A 131 22.91 1.74 6.24
CA GLU A 131 22.42 2.24 4.96
C GLU A 131 21.79 1.14 4.06
N GLU A 132 21.65 -0.09 4.56
CA GLU A 132 20.94 -1.14 3.83
C GLU A 132 19.50 -0.72 3.56
N ASP A 133 18.94 -1.19 2.46
CA ASP A 133 17.58 -0.87 2.01
C ASP A 133 17.29 0.63 1.72
N ILE A 134 18.33 1.42 1.49
CA ILE A 134 18.23 2.78 0.96
C ILE A 134 18.29 2.77 -0.57
N LEU A 135 17.39 3.51 -1.22
CA LEU A 135 17.45 3.78 -2.66
C LEU A 135 18.72 4.57 -2.98
N ARG A 136 19.67 3.95 -3.67
CA ARG A 136 20.86 4.66 -4.17
C ARG A 136 20.55 5.40 -5.49
N GLY A 137 19.37 6.00 -5.60
CA GLY A 137 18.86 6.69 -6.79
C GLY A 137 18.02 5.84 -7.74
N SER A 138 17.28 6.52 -8.63
CA SER A 138 16.27 5.96 -9.55
C SER A 138 16.77 5.00 -10.65
N PHE A 139 17.99 4.46 -10.56
CA PHE A 139 18.65 3.77 -11.69
C PHE A 139 19.06 2.31 -11.46
N ASN A 140 18.86 1.73 -10.27
CA ASN A 140 19.20 0.31 -10.02
C ASN A 140 18.02 -0.59 -9.60
N ASP A 141 16.83 -0.04 -9.35
CA ASP A 141 15.60 -0.83 -9.16
C ASP A 141 14.60 -0.51 -10.28
N ASP A 142 14.64 -1.32 -11.34
CA ASP A 142 13.75 -1.17 -12.50
C ASP A 142 12.26 -1.19 -12.11
N MET A 143 11.87 -1.77 -10.96
CA MET A 143 10.47 -1.78 -10.53
C MET A 143 10.05 -0.43 -9.96
N ILE A 144 10.88 0.17 -9.11
CA ILE A 144 10.57 1.46 -8.49
C ILE A 144 10.68 2.58 -9.51
N ARG A 145 11.64 2.50 -10.45
CA ARG A 145 11.75 3.46 -11.57
C ARG A 145 10.51 3.47 -12.46
N ASN A 146 9.94 2.28 -12.74
CA ASN A 146 8.80 2.15 -13.65
C ASN A 146 7.45 2.25 -12.93
N ASN A 147 7.42 2.07 -11.60
CA ASN A 147 6.22 2.17 -10.78
C ASN A 147 6.56 2.51 -9.32
N SER A 148 6.56 3.79 -8.97
CA SER A 148 6.76 4.25 -7.58
C SER A 148 5.70 3.68 -6.62
N ASN A 149 4.49 3.37 -7.10
CA ASN A 149 3.42 2.77 -6.30
C ASN A 149 3.83 1.42 -5.69
N ALA A 150 4.67 0.65 -6.38
CA ALA A 150 5.10 -0.66 -5.91
C ALA A 150 5.86 -0.60 -4.57
N PHE A 151 6.66 0.46 -4.35
CA PHE A 151 7.34 0.71 -3.07
C PHE A 151 6.33 0.94 -1.94
N TYR A 152 5.33 1.80 -2.16
CA TYR A 152 4.31 2.14 -1.17
C TYR A 152 3.42 0.95 -0.85
N VAL A 153 2.96 0.20 -1.84
CA VAL A 153 2.17 -1.03 -1.66
C VAL A 153 2.88 -2.01 -0.73
N MET A 154 4.16 -2.30 -1.01
CA MET A 154 4.91 -3.24 -0.18
C MET A 154 5.13 -2.72 1.24
N LYS A 155 5.43 -1.42 1.41
CA LYS A 155 5.63 -0.81 2.73
C LYS A 155 4.35 -0.75 3.56
N VAL A 156 3.20 -0.47 2.94
CA VAL A 156 1.90 -0.48 3.62
C VAL A 156 1.50 -1.90 4.03
N ILE A 157 1.69 -2.91 3.17
CA ILE A 157 1.44 -4.31 3.54
C ILE A 157 2.34 -4.72 4.71
N TYR A 158 3.62 -4.36 4.66
CA TYR A 158 4.55 -4.65 5.75
C TYR A 158 4.10 -4.03 7.08
N GLU A 159 3.68 -2.76 7.07
CA GLU A 159 3.14 -2.06 8.24
C GLU A 159 1.84 -2.68 8.75
N TYR A 160 0.93 -3.07 7.85
CA TYR A 160 -0.30 -3.77 8.20
C TYR A 160 -0.02 -5.08 8.95
N LEU A 161 0.94 -5.88 8.47
CA LEU A 161 1.31 -7.15 9.08
C LEU A 161 2.04 -6.99 10.43
N LYS A 162 2.76 -5.89 10.66
CA LYS A 162 3.28 -5.56 12.00
C LYS A 162 2.18 -5.42 13.03
N GLY A 163 1.10 -4.72 12.68
CA GLY A 163 -0.06 -4.49 13.55
C GLY A 163 -0.77 -5.78 13.97
N ALA A 164 -0.79 -6.79 13.09
CA ALA A 164 -1.40 -8.09 13.38
C ALA A 164 -0.76 -8.83 14.58
N LYS A 165 0.53 -8.59 14.88
CA LYS A 165 1.20 -9.17 16.07
C LYS A 165 0.79 -8.50 17.39
N VAL A 166 0.29 -7.26 17.36
CA VAL A 166 -0.14 -6.50 18.54
C VAL A 166 -1.63 -6.70 18.83
N ILE A 167 -2.43 -7.07 17.82
CA ILE A 167 -3.89 -7.24 17.91
C ILE A 167 -4.32 -8.50 18.69
N ASN A 168 -3.39 -9.30 19.20
CA ASN A 168 -3.75 -10.53 19.93
C ASN A 168 -4.06 -10.32 21.43
N THR A 169 -4.11 -9.09 21.93
CA THR A 169 -4.53 -8.82 23.31
C THR A 169 -5.28 -7.50 23.42
N THR A 170 -6.59 -7.60 23.69
CA THR A 170 -7.49 -6.54 24.20
C THR A 170 -7.78 -5.36 23.27
N ILE A 171 -8.95 -5.40 22.61
CA ILE A 171 -9.94 -4.33 22.34
C ILE A 171 -10.70 -4.72 21.05
N GLU A 172 -11.79 -5.47 21.21
CA GLU A 172 -12.51 -6.07 20.06
C GLU A 172 -13.46 -5.11 19.33
N ASN A 173 -13.79 -3.91 19.84
CA ASN A 173 -14.85 -3.08 19.24
C ASN A 173 -14.41 -1.79 18.53
N ILE A 174 -13.12 -1.44 18.55
CA ILE A 174 -12.57 -0.33 17.72
C ILE A 174 -11.82 -0.89 16.49
N ASN A 175 -11.50 -2.18 16.50
CA ASN A 175 -10.69 -2.84 15.48
C ASN A 175 -11.48 -3.26 14.23
N GLU A 176 -12.80 -3.47 14.28
CA GLU A 176 -13.55 -3.88 13.06
C GLU A 176 -13.67 -2.75 12.03
N ILE A 177 -14.04 -1.52 12.45
CA ILE A 177 -14.11 -0.35 11.55
C ILE A 177 -12.70 0.07 11.06
N ARG A 178 -11.67 -0.17 11.86
CA ARG A 178 -10.26 0.10 11.50
C ARG A 178 -9.65 -0.99 10.61
N ASN A 179 -10.15 -2.22 10.67
CA ASN A 179 -9.74 -3.32 9.80
C ASN A 179 -10.40 -3.21 8.42
N ASP A 180 -11.70 -2.86 8.36
CA ASP A 180 -12.42 -2.71 7.08
C ASP A 180 -11.84 -1.56 6.21
N VAL A 181 -11.37 -0.49 6.85
CA VAL A 181 -10.83 0.69 6.15
C VAL A 181 -9.37 0.46 5.70
N LYS A 182 -8.60 -0.37 6.42
CA LYS A 182 -7.24 -0.82 6.02
C LYS A 182 -7.24 -1.87 4.90
N ASP A 183 -8.27 -2.72 4.86
CA ASP A 183 -8.42 -3.72 3.82
C ASP A 183 -8.59 -3.06 2.44
N SER A 184 -9.32 -1.94 2.33
CA SER A 184 -9.60 -1.28 1.03
C SER A 184 -8.35 -0.94 0.20
N TYR A 185 -7.38 -0.22 0.77
CA TYR A 185 -6.15 0.12 0.04
C TYR A 185 -5.37 -1.13 -0.38
N ILE A 186 -5.30 -2.15 0.48
CA ILE A 186 -4.57 -3.39 0.19
C ILE A 186 -5.33 -4.22 -0.85
N GLU A 187 -6.66 -4.25 -0.79
CA GLU A 187 -7.56 -4.89 -1.76
C GLU A 187 -7.39 -4.26 -3.15
N ASP A 188 -7.47 -2.93 -3.23
CA ASP A 188 -7.33 -2.17 -4.48
C ASP A 188 -5.94 -2.35 -5.12
N ASN A 189 -4.91 -2.54 -4.30
CA ASN A 189 -3.53 -2.69 -4.76
C ASN A 189 -3.02 -4.15 -4.77
N PHE A 190 -3.89 -5.14 -4.53
CA PHE A 190 -3.46 -6.54 -4.44
C PHE A 190 -2.84 -7.05 -5.74
N HIS A 191 -3.36 -6.61 -6.90
CA HIS A 191 -2.78 -6.99 -8.18
C HIS A 191 -1.34 -6.49 -8.34
N GLU A 192 -1.02 -5.30 -7.82
CA GLU A 192 0.35 -4.79 -7.84
C GLU A 192 1.24 -5.60 -6.88
N TYR A 193 0.73 -5.95 -5.70
CA TYR A 193 1.41 -6.87 -4.79
C TYR A 193 1.71 -8.23 -5.47
N GLU A 194 0.76 -8.81 -6.22
CA GLU A 194 0.98 -10.07 -6.94
C GLU A 194 2.12 -9.96 -7.98
N LYS A 195 2.23 -8.83 -8.70
CA LYS A 195 3.35 -8.60 -9.61
C LYS A 195 4.69 -8.59 -8.87
N ILE A 196 4.74 -7.92 -7.71
CA ILE A 196 5.94 -7.88 -6.85
C ILE A 196 6.30 -9.29 -6.39
N LYS A 197 5.33 -10.02 -5.83
CA LYS A 197 5.50 -11.41 -5.40
C LYS A 197 6.05 -12.28 -6.52
N ASN A 198 5.43 -12.26 -7.70
CA ASN A 198 5.84 -13.12 -8.81
C ASN A 198 7.26 -12.81 -9.28
N LYS A 199 7.65 -11.53 -9.33
CA LYS A 199 9.01 -11.13 -9.71
C LYS A 199 10.05 -11.48 -8.64
N CYS A 200 9.73 -11.23 -7.38
CA CYS A 200 10.67 -11.35 -6.25
C CYS A 200 10.75 -12.75 -5.63
N SER A 201 9.83 -13.65 -5.97
CA SER A 201 9.85 -15.05 -5.52
C SER A 201 10.94 -15.89 -6.19
N SER A 202 11.58 -15.39 -7.25
CA SER A 202 12.76 -16.00 -7.85
C SER A 202 14.04 -15.53 -7.15
N ASN A 203 15.00 -16.44 -6.95
CA ASN A 203 16.26 -16.17 -6.25
C ASN A 203 17.20 -15.17 -6.98
N SER A 204 16.88 -14.73 -8.19
CA SER A 204 17.79 -14.00 -9.07
C SER A 204 17.72 -12.46 -8.96
N THR A 205 16.72 -11.89 -8.29
CA THR A 205 16.54 -10.42 -8.26
C THR A 205 17.02 -9.83 -6.93
N ASN A 206 18.07 -9.01 -6.98
CA ASN A 206 18.66 -8.28 -5.83
C ASN A 206 18.26 -6.80 -5.84
N SER A 207 16.98 -6.52 -6.03
CA SER A 207 16.44 -5.16 -6.02
C SER A 207 15.93 -4.80 -4.61
N LEU A 208 15.89 -3.51 -4.27
CA LEU A 208 15.38 -3.04 -2.99
C LEU A 208 13.97 -3.59 -2.71
N LEU A 209 13.09 -3.50 -3.71
CA LEU A 209 11.72 -3.96 -3.57
C LEU A 209 11.64 -5.46 -3.26
N CYS A 210 12.50 -6.26 -3.89
CA CYS A 210 12.58 -7.69 -3.59
C CYS A 210 13.20 -7.97 -2.21
N ASN A 211 14.11 -7.13 -1.72
CA ASN A 211 14.63 -7.26 -0.36
C ASN A 211 13.54 -6.97 0.68
N ILE A 212 12.75 -5.90 0.48
CA ILE A 212 11.60 -5.60 1.33
C ILE A 212 10.59 -6.77 1.30
N TYR A 213 10.28 -7.30 0.12
CA TYR A 213 9.39 -8.46 -0.01
C TYR A 213 9.93 -9.70 0.72
N LYS A 214 11.22 -10.03 0.53
CA LYS A 214 11.85 -11.19 1.19
C LYS A 214 11.90 -11.05 2.71
N ASP A 215 12.19 -9.85 3.22
CA ASP A 215 12.14 -9.57 4.67
C ASP A 215 10.70 -9.68 5.19
N CYS A 216 9.71 -9.20 4.43
CA CYS A 216 8.29 -9.35 4.75
C CYS A 216 7.89 -10.83 4.88
N VAL A 217 8.23 -11.63 3.86
CA VAL A 217 7.99 -13.07 3.85
C VAL A 217 8.69 -13.71 5.05
N SER A 218 9.96 -13.42 5.29
CA SER A 218 10.73 -14.02 6.39
C SER A 218 10.13 -13.74 7.77
N ARG A 219 9.59 -12.54 8.01
CA ARG A 219 9.08 -12.12 9.32
C ARG A 219 7.61 -12.43 9.58
N TYR A 220 6.81 -12.50 8.52
CA TYR A 220 5.35 -12.54 8.57
C TYR A 220 4.77 -13.62 7.64
N THR A 221 5.47 -14.74 7.42
CA THR A 221 5.04 -15.81 6.49
C THR A 221 3.57 -16.20 6.68
N ASN A 222 3.15 -16.42 7.93
CA ASN A 222 1.82 -16.92 8.25
C ASN A 222 0.75 -15.84 8.05
N GLU A 223 0.99 -14.65 8.57
CA GLU A 223 0.09 -13.51 8.47
C GLU A 223 -0.08 -13.05 7.01
N LEU A 224 1.03 -13.04 6.26
CA LEU A 224 1.02 -12.75 4.82
C LEU A 224 0.22 -13.80 4.05
N SER A 225 0.40 -15.09 4.35
CA SER A 225 -0.38 -16.16 3.71
C SER A 225 -1.88 -16.04 4.02
N GLN A 226 -2.25 -15.65 5.25
CA GLN A 226 -3.65 -15.40 5.61
C GLN A 226 -4.23 -14.21 4.85
N LEU A 227 -3.49 -13.10 4.76
CA LEU A 227 -3.87 -11.92 3.99
C LEU A 227 -4.07 -12.28 2.52
N GLU A 228 -3.10 -12.95 1.89
CA GLU A 228 -3.21 -13.41 0.50
C GLU A 228 -4.43 -14.29 0.24
N ASN A 229 -4.72 -15.23 1.14
CA ASN A 229 -5.89 -16.09 1.04
C ASN A 229 -7.21 -15.30 1.16
N LYS A 230 -7.25 -14.29 2.04
CA LYS A 230 -8.42 -13.41 2.21
C LYS A 230 -8.64 -12.58 0.94
N LEU A 231 -7.60 -11.93 0.45
CA LEU A 231 -7.65 -11.05 -0.73
C LEU A 231 -7.97 -11.83 -2.01
N SER A 232 -7.38 -13.01 -2.21
CA SER A 232 -7.68 -13.87 -3.37
C SER A 232 -9.16 -14.28 -3.40
N LYS A 233 -9.75 -14.58 -2.23
CA LYS A 233 -11.18 -14.88 -2.13
C LYS A 233 -12.03 -13.65 -2.40
N HIS A 234 -11.65 -12.49 -1.86
CA HIS A 234 -12.36 -11.23 -2.12
C HIS A 234 -12.40 -10.93 -3.63
N LEU A 235 -11.25 -11.00 -4.30
CA LEU A 235 -11.15 -10.75 -5.73
C LEU A 235 -11.97 -11.73 -6.57
N ALA A 236 -11.94 -13.02 -6.22
CA ALA A 236 -12.79 -14.01 -6.89
C ALA A 236 -14.29 -13.67 -6.74
N VAL A 237 -14.72 -13.23 -5.54
CA VAL A 237 -16.10 -12.78 -5.31
C VAL A 237 -16.43 -11.53 -6.12
N HIS A 238 -15.52 -10.54 -6.17
CA HIS A 238 -15.72 -9.30 -6.93
C HIS A 238 -15.86 -9.58 -8.42
N GLN A 239 -14.93 -10.36 -9.01
CA GLN A 239 -14.95 -10.71 -10.43
C GLN A 239 -16.22 -11.48 -10.82
N VAL A 240 -16.67 -12.43 -9.99
CA VAL A 240 -17.90 -13.17 -10.25
C VAL A 240 -19.12 -12.24 -10.13
N ARG A 241 -19.13 -11.31 -9.17
CA ARG A 241 -20.20 -10.33 -9.00
C ARG A 241 -20.29 -9.35 -10.17
N GLU A 242 -19.17 -8.83 -10.66
CA GLU A 242 -19.14 -7.95 -11.83
C GLU A 242 -19.68 -8.67 -13.07
N ARG A 243 -19.21 -9.89 -13.34
CA ARG A 243 -19.76 -10.72 -14.44
C ARG A 243 -21.27 -10.92 -14.29
N TRP A 244 -21.73 -11.21 -13.08
CA TRP A 244 -23.15 -11.41 -12.80
C TRP A 244 -23.97 -10.16 -13.10
N TYR A 245 -23.48 -8.97 -12.76
CA TYR A 245 -24.15 -7.71 -13.09
C TYR A 245 -24.15 -7.40 -14.59
N THR A 246 -23.02 -7.62 -15.27
CA THR A 246 -22.92 -7.45 -16.72
C THR A 246 -23.90 -8.37 -17.45
N ASP A 247 -23.93 -9.66 -17.12
CA ASP A 247 -24.83 -10.63 -17.73
C ASP A 247 -26.31 -10.27 -17.46
N LEU A 248 -26.61 -9.72 -16.28
CA LEU A 248 -27.95 -9.28 -15.93
C LEU A 248 -28.37 -8.03 -16.73
N GLU A 249 -27.44 -7.13 -17.04
CA GLU A 249 -27.69 -5.99 -17.92
C GLU A 249 -27.87 -6.42 -19.38
N GLU A 250 -27.06 -7.36 -19.87
CA GLU A 250 -27.24 -7.95 -21.20
C GLU A 250 -28.58 -8.67 -21.34
N LEU A 251 -29.00 -9.43 -20.31
CA LEU A 251 -30.31 -10.08 -20.27
C LEU A 251 -31.45 -9.05 -20.36
N LYS A 252 -31.33 -7.90 -19.66
CA LYS A 252 -32.31 -6.81 -19.76
C LYS A 252 -32.40 -6.27 -21.18
N LYS A 253 -31.27 -5.99 -21.83
CA LYS A 253 -31.21 -5.52 -23.23
C LYS A 253 -31.82 -6.53 -24.19
N LEU A 254 -31.49 -7.81 -24.05
CA LEU A 254 -32.08 -8.90 -24.86
C LEU A 254 -33.60 -8.98 -24.69
N LYS A 255 -34.09 -8.78 -23.46
CA LYS A 255 -35.54 -8.76 -23.17
C LYS A 255 -36.24 -7.56 -23.80
N GLU A 256 -35.63 -6.38 -23.76
CA GLU A 256 -36.18 -5.17 -24.39
C GLU A 256 -36.26 -5.32 -25.91
N VAL A 257 -35.22 -5.87 -26.55
CA VAL A 257 -35.23 -6.16 -28.00
C VAL A 257 -36.31 -7.20 -28.34
N ALA A 258 -36.43 -8.26 -27.53
CA ALA A 258 -37.46 -9.27 -27.69
C ALA A 258 -38.89 -8.70 -27.59
N LEU A 259 -39.12 -7.80 -26.62
CA LEU A 259 -40.40 -7.10 -26.45
C LEU A 259 -40.71 -6.18 -27.64
N ALA A 260 -39.73 -5.39 -28.11
CA ALA A 260 -39.90 -4.52 -29.27
C ALA A 260 -40.16 -5.30 -30.56
N SER A 261 -39.66 -6.53 -30.68
CA SER A 261 -39.92 -7.41 -31.82
C SER A 261 -41.27 -8.14 -31.77
N SER A 262 -41.94 -8.19 -30.60
CA SER A 262 -43.21 -8.91 -30.45
C SER A 262 -44.44 -8.04 -30.74
N ASP A 263 -44.27 -6.71 -30.91
CA ASP A 263 -45.35 -5.78 -31.29
C ASP A 263 -45.70 -5.80 -32.80
N GLY A 264 -45.03 -6.66 -33.58
CA GLY A 264 -45.40 -6.91 -34.98
C GLY A 264 -45.04 -8.32 -35.43
N ASP A 265 -46.02 -9.24 -35.35
CA ASP A 265 -46.15 -10.56 -36.00
C ASP A 265 -44.89 -11.40 -36.36
N ASN A 266 -43.75 -11.15 -35.72
CA ASN A 266 -42.53 -11.92 -35.88
C ASN A 266 -42.35 -12.80 -34.65
N GLU A 267 -42.47 -14.12 -34.85
CA GLU A 267 -42.05 -15.11 -33.87
C GLU A 267 -40.63 -14.78 -33.37
N LEU A 268 -40.44 -14.86 -32.05
CA LEU A 268 -39.11 -14.76 -31.46
C LEU A 268 -38.20 -15.77 -32.14
N THR A 269 -37.22 -15.30 -32.91
CA THR A 269 -36.33 -16.20 -33.64
C THR A 269 -35.64 -17.17 -32.67
N THR A 270 -35.45 -18.41 -33.08
CA THR A 270 -34.85 -19.48 -32.25
C THR A 270 -33.48 -19.09 -31.70
N SER A 271 -32.77 -18.18 -32.37
CA SER A 271 -31.50 -17.58 -31.93
C SER A 271 -31.67 -16.64 -30.73
N SER A 272 -32.67 -15.77 -30.71
CA SER A 272 -32.93 -14.85 -29.59
C SER A 272 -33.38 -15.58 -28.33
N LEU A 273 -34.22 -16.61 -28.48
CA LEU A 273 -34.64 -17.46 -27.35
C LEU A 273 -33.45 -18.23 -26.75
N ARG A 274 -32.58 -18.77 -27.60
CA ARG A 274 -31.33 -19.44 -27.17
C ARG A 274 -30.41 -18.48 -26.42
N ALA A 275 -30.24 -17.25 -26.92
CA ALA A 275 -29.42 -16.23 -26.24
C ALA A 275 -29.96 -15.91 -24.84
N ILE A 276 -31.27 -15.71 -24.70
CA ILE A 276 -31.92 -15.46 -23.40
C ILE A 276 -31.73 -16.65 -22.44
N ILE A 277 -31.95 -17.88 -22.89
CA ILE A 277 -31.77 -19.09 -22.07
C ILE A 277 -30.32 -19.23 -21.62
N THR A 278 -29.36 -19.02 -22.53
CA THR A 278 -27.94 -19.06 -22.20
C THR A 278 -27.58 -18.02 -21.14
N SER A 279 -28.03 -16.77 -21.28
CA SER A 279 -27.78 -15.72 -20.28
C SER A 279 -28.37 -16.07 -18.91
N ILE A 280 -29.60 -16.61 -18.85
CA ILE A 280 -30.22 -17.05 -17.59
C ILE A 280 -29.39 -18.17 -16.94
N CYS A 281 -28.94 -19.16 -17.71
CA CYS A 281 -28.10 -20.24 -17.21
C CYS A 281 -26.77 -19.71 -16.66
N THR A 282 -26.12 -18.77 -17.35
CA THR A 282 -24.86 -18.16 -16.88
C THR A 282 -25.05 -17.41 -15.57
N ILE A 283 -26.12 -16.60 -15.45
CA ILE A 283 -26.47 -15.87 -14.22
C ILE A 283 -26.70 -16.82 -13.04
N LEU A 284 -27.40 -17.94 -13.26
CA LEU A 284 -27.63 -18.97 -12.23
C LEU A 284 -26.32 -19.64 -11.80
N CYS A 285 -25.46 -20.00 -12.75
CA CYS A 285 -24.14 -20.57 -12.46
C CYS A 285 -23.28 -19.62 -11.63
N LEU A 286 -23.18 -18.34 -12.03
CA LEU A 286 -22.44 -17.32 -11.30
C LEU A 286 -23.02 -17.10 -9.89
N GLY A 287 -24.35 -17.09 -9.75
CA GLY A 287 -25.02 -17.01 -8.45
C GLY A 287 -24.67 -18.18 -7.52
N LEU A 288 -24.63 -19.41 -8.04
CA LEU A 288 -24.20 -20.58 -7.28
C LEU A 288 -22.72 -20.52 -6.89
N THR A 289 -21.86 -20.01 -7.78
CA THR A 289 -20.45 -19.77 -7.48
C THR A 289 -20.28 -18.76 -6.35
N LEU A 290 -21.02 -17.65 -6.36
CA LEU A 290 -21.02 -16.69 -5.24
C LEU A 290 -21.44 -17.34 -3.94
N ILE A 291 -22.52 -18.12 -3.93
CA ILE A 291 -23.00 -18.82 -2.72
C ILE A 291 -21.92 -19.77 -2.17
N SER A 292 -21.20 -20.47 -3.04
CA SER A 292 -20.09 -21.36 -2.65
C SER A 292 -18.93 -20.59 -2.03
N LEU A 293 -18.51 -19.48 -2.66
CA LEU A 293 -17.45 -18.61 -2.16
C LEU A 293 -17.81 -17.97 -0.82
N TYR A 294 -19.08 -17.60 -0.62
CA TYR A 294 -19.59 -17.07 0.66
C TYR A 294 -19.78 -18.15 1.73
N LYS A 295 -20.14 -19.40 1.39
CA LYS A 295 -20.36 -20.49 2.36
C LYS A 295 -19.14 -20.84 3.21
N VAL A 296 -17.93 -20.57 2.72
CA VAL A 296 -16.69 -20.69 3.50
C VAL A 296 -16.56 -19.58 4.57
N ASN A 297 -17.37 -18.51 4.49
CA ASN A 297 -17.35 -17.33 5.36
C ASN A 297 -18.70 -17.07 6.09
N ILE A 298 -19.69 -17.96 5.97
CA ILE A 298 -21.05 -17.76 6.53
C ILE A 298 -21.08 -17.70 8.06
N ASN A 299 -20.04 -18.16 8.76
CA ASN A 299 -19.99 -18.03 10.22
C ASN A 299 -19.83 -16.58 10.71
N PHE A 300 -19.37 -15.62 9.88
CA PHE A 300 -19.13 -14.25 10.32
C PHE A 300 -20.19 -13.25 9.81
N PHE A 301 -20.62 -13.38 8.55
CA PHE A 301 -21.45 -12.35 7.90
C PHE A 301 -22.96 -12.45 8.23
N PHE A 302 -23.47 -13.65 8.52
CA PHE A 302 -24.89 -13.83 8.84
C PHE A 302 -25.24 -13.35 10.26
N LEU A 303 -24.33 -13.46 11.23
CA LEU A 303 -24.58 -12.97 12.59
C LEU A 303 -24.63 -11.44 12.67
N TYR A 304 -23.79 -10.74 11.90
CA TYR A 304 -23.72 -9.27 11.93
C TYR A 304 -24.96 -8.62 11.28
N LYS A 305 -25.39 -9.12 10.12
CA LYS A 305 -26.54 -8.52 9.40
C LYS A 305 -27.89 -8.90 10.04
N TYR A 306 -28.01 -10.07 10.68
CA TYR A 306 -29.24 -10.46 11.37
C TYR A 306 -29.33 -9.84 12.78
N GLY A 307 -28.20 -9.66 13.49
CA GLY A 307 -28.15 -8.98 14.79
C GLY A 307 -28.47 -7.48 14.70
N TYR A 308 -27.93 -6.78 13.69
CA TYR A 308 -28.20 -5.35 13.49
C TYR A 308 -29.67 -5.07 13.11
N TYR A 309 -30.30 -5.98 12.37
CA TYR A 309 -31.73 -5.88 12.04
C TYR A 309 -32.68 -6.20 13.20
N GLN A 310 -32.24 -6.96 14.21
CA GLN A 310 -33.07 -7.24 15.40
C GLN A 310 -33.05 -6.07 16.39
N ILE A 311 -31.90 -5.38 16.55
CA ILE A 311 -31.78 -4.26 17.50
C ILE A 311 -32.46 -2.98 16.99
N LYS A 312 -32.48 -2.76 15.67
CA LYS A 312 -33.12 -1.56 15.07
C LYS A 312 -34.67 -1.63 15.03
N TYR A 313 -35.25 -2.79 15.33
CA TYR A 313 -36.71 -3.01 15.35
C TYR A 313 -37.25 -3.37 16.74
N MET A 314 -36.46 -3.22 17.81
CA MET A 314 -36.89 -3.43 19.20
C MET A 314 -36.68 -2.20 20.12
N ASN A 315 -36.54 -0.99 19.58
CA ASN A 315 -36.67 0.26 20.33
C ASN A 315 -37.58 1.25 19.60
#